data_AF-A0A1B6L160-F1
#
_entry.id   AF-A0A1B6L160-F1
#
_cell.length_a   1.000
_cell.length_b   1.000
_cell.length_c   1.000
_cell.angle_alpha   90.00
_cell.angle_beta   90.00
_cell.angle_gamma   90.00
#
_symmetry.space_group_name_H-M   'P 1'
#
loop_
_entity.id
_entity.type
_entity.pdbx_description
1 polymer ?
#
loop_
_entity_poly.entity_id
_entity_poly.type
_entity_poly.pdbx_seq_one_letter_code
_entity_poly.pdbx_strand_id
1 'polypeptide(L)'
;MATLVWGNSSKTNTKRVLVLQKKAVHILASLVPRESCCAFQQLKVLTVVSLFILETALYARKQNLQRGTDIHNYNTRRANNIVLPIHHLTLYEKQPTYLGAKFLNILPEEVKTSSARRN
;
A
#
# COMPACT_ATOMS: atom_id res chain seq x y z
N MET A 1 -3.01 -6.66 -10.57
CA MET A 1 -1.73 -6.50 -11.28
C MET A 1 -1.62 -5.15 -11.98
N ALA A 2 -2.64 -4.66 -12.69
CA ALA A 2 -2.58 -3.35 -13.36
C ALA A 2 -2.27 -2.18 -12.40
N THR A 3 -2.85 -2.21 -11.20
CA THR A 3 -2.65 -1.19 -10.17
C THR A 3 -1.24 -1.18 -9.58
N LEU A 4 -0.53 -2.31 -9.51
CA LEU A 4 0.90 -2.36 -9.15
C LEU A 4 1.80 -1.63 -10.16
N VAL A 5 1.52 -1.82 -11.45
CA VAL A 5 2.34 -1.26 -12.54
C VAL A 5 2.09 0.23 -12.70
N TRP A 6 0.82 0.64 -12.71
CA TRP A 6 0.43 2.02 -13.00
C TRP A 6 0.17 2.87 -11.76
N GLY A 7 0.14 2.27 -10.56
CA GLY A 7 -0.22 2.98 -9.33
C GLY A 7 0.84 4.00 -8.88
N ASN A 8 2.08 3.84 -9.32
CA ASN A 8 3.16 4.80 -9.07
C ASN A 8 3.24 5.90 -10.17
N SER A 9 2.08 6.31 -10.69
CA SER A 9 2.00 7.38 -11.70
C SER A 9 2.23 8.77 -11.10
N SER A 10 2.27 9.78 -11.96
CA SER A 10 2.40 11.18 -11.53
C SER A 10 1.23 11.59 -10.63
N LYS A 11 1.49 12.55 -9.73
CA LYS A 11 0.45 13.12 -8.84
C LYS A 11 -0.76 13.64 -9.62
N THR A 12 -0.55 14.20 -10.81
CA THR A 12 -1.60 14.69 -11.70
C THR A 12 -2.52 13.57 -12.18
N ASN A 13 -1.95 12.44 -12.60
CA ASN A 13 -2.72 11.29 -13.07
C ASN A 13 -3.50 10.65 -11.92
N THR A 14 -2.87 10.46 -10.77
CA THR A 14 -3.53 9.91 -9.58
C THR A 14 -4.67 10.80 -9.12
N LYS A 15 -4.49 12.13 -9.13
CA LYS A 15 -5.56 13.10 -8.82
C LYS A 15 -6.73 12.98 -9.79
N ARG A 16 -6.46 12.89 -11.11
CA ARG A 16 -7.50 12.73 -12.13
C ARG A 16 -8.32 11.47 -11.90
N VAL A 17 -7.66 10.34 -11.64
CA VAL A 17 -8.35 9.06 -11.36
C VAL A 17 -9.16 9.13 -10.06
N LEU A 18 -8.63 9.72 -8.99
CA LEU A 18 -9.36 9.89 -7.73
C LEU A 18 -10.61 10.77 -7.88
N VAL A 19 -10.54 11.83 -8.69
CA VAL A 19 -11.71 12.68 -8.99
C VAL A 19 -12.79 11.88 -9.73
N LEU A 20 -12.40 11.06 -10.71
CA LEU A 20 -13.34 10.17 -11.41
C LEU A 20 -13.93 9.11 -10.48
N GLN A 21 -13.11 8.48 -9.64
CA GLN A 21 -13.56 7.52 -8.64
C GLN A 21 -14.57 8.15 -7.68
N LYS A 22 -14.29 9.36 -7.18
CA LYS A 22 -15.20 10.10 -6.30
C LYS A 22 -16.54 10.38 -6.98
N LYS A 23 -16.53 10.80 -8.24
CA LYS A 23 -17.77 11.03 -9.01
C LYS A 23 -18.59 9.75 -9.14
N ALA A 24 -17.95 8.63 -9.48
CA ALA A 24 -18.64 7.34 -9.57
C ALA A 24 -19.25 6.91 -8.23
N VAL A 25 -18.50 7.05 -7.13
CA VAL A 25 -18.97 6.75 -5.77
C VAL A 25 -20.15 7.65 -5.36
N HIS A 26 -20.13 8.94 -5.71
CA HIS A 26 -21.27 9.83 -5.46
C HIS A 26 -22.52 9.40 -6.21
N ILE A 27 -22.39 8.97 -7.47
CA ILE A 27 -23.52 8.46 -8.27
C ILE A 27 -24.08 7.19 -7.62
N LEU A 28 -23.21 6.25 -7.24
CA LEU A 28 -23.62 5.00 -6.58
C LEU A 28 -24.33 5.23 -5.25
N ALA A 29 -23.90 6.22 -4.48
CA ALA A 29 -24.51 6.59 -3.21
C ALA A 29 -25.66 7.60 -3.35
N SER A 30 -26.02 8.01 -4.57
CA SER A 30 -27.05 9.03 -4.86
C SER A 30 -26.90 10.31 -4.04
N LEU A 31 -25.65 10.75 -3.85
CA LEU A 31 -25.33 11.90 -3.00
C LEU A 31 -25.45 13.22 -3.75
N VAL A 32 -25.85 14.26 -3.02
CA VAL A 32 -25.95 15.62 -3.56
C VAL A 32 -24.54 16.22 -3.78
N PRO A 33 -24.34 17.12 -4.76
CA PRO A 33 -23.09 17.84 -4.90
C PRO A 33 -22.69 18.53 -3.58
N ARG A 34 -21.42 18.34 -3.16
CA ARG A 34 -20.81 18.80 -1.89
C ARG A 34 -21.03 17.93 -0.65
N GLU A 35 -21.79 16.84 -0.73
CA GLU A 35 -21.82 15.89 0.39
C GLU A 35 -20.46 15.22 0.60
N SER A 36 -20.23 14.81 1.85
CA SER A 36 -18.91 14.38 2.33
C SER A 36 -18.46 13.06 1.70
N CYS A 37 -17.14 12.85 1.65
CA CYS A 37 -16.53 11.63 1.14
C CYS A 37 -16.76 10.38 2.02
N CYS A 38 -17.60 10.46 3.06
CA CYS A 38 -18.03 9.34 3.90
C CYS A 38 -18.67 8.20 3.08
N ALA A 39 -19.12 8.48 1.86
CA ALA A 39 -19.59 7.51 0.87
C ALA A 39 -18.63 6.33 0.66
N PHE A 40 -17.31 6.56 0.65
CA PHE A 40 -16.32 5.50 0.48
C PHE A 40 -16.36 4.50 1.65
N GLN A 41 -16.53 4.99 2.88
CA GLN A 41 -16.63 4.16 4.06
C GLN A 41 -17.97 3.42 4.12
N GLN A 42 -19.07 4.11 3.80
CA GLN A 42 -20.41 3.52 3.76
C GLN A 42 -20.50 2.38 2.74
N LEU A 43 -19.96 2.60 1.54
CA LEU A 43 -19.90 1.58 0.49
C LEU A 43 -18.78 0.55 0.70
N LYS A 44 -17.93 0.73 1.72
CA LYS A 44 -16.72 -0.09 1.98
C LYS A 44 -15.80 -0.19 0.76
N VAL A 45 -15.70 0.89 -0.02
CA VAL A 45 -14.85 0.99 -1.21
C VAL A 45 -13.54 1.65 -0.86
N LEU A 46 -12.42 1.01 -1.23
CA LEU A 46 -11.09 1.60 -1.10
C LEU A 46 -10.81 2.61 -2.21
N THR A 47 -10.09 3.68 -1.88
CA THR A 47 -9.58 4.61 -2.91
C THR A 47 -8.52 3.93 -3.77
N VAL A 48 -8.29 4.43 -4.98
CA VAL A 48 -7.21 3.92 -5.87
C VAL A 48 -5.84 3.93 -5.18
N VAL A 49 -5.57 4.93 -4.33
CA VAL A 49 -4.32 5.00 -3.56
C VAL A 49 -4.26 3.91 -2.50
N SER A 50 -5.36 3.71 -1.76
CA SER A 50 -5.45 2.64 -0.76
C SER A 50 -5.30 1.26 -1.39
N LEU A 51 -5.90 1.04 -2.57
CA LEU A 51 -5.76 -0.19 -3.35
C LEU A 51 -4.31 -0.41 -3.78
N PHE A 52 -3.63 0.63 -4.27
CA PHE A 52 -2.22 0.54 -4.64
C PHE A 52 -1.33 0.17 -3.44
N ILE A 53 -1.51 0.82 -2.29
CA ILE A 53 -0.74 0.51 -1.07
C ILE A 53 -0.98 -0.95 -0.65
N LEU A 54 -2.24 -1.38 -0.62
CA LEU A 54 -2.61 -2.74 -0.22
C LEU A 54 -2.00 -3.78 -1.17
N GLU A 55 -2.18 -3.61 -2.48
CA GLU A 55 -1.68 -4.57 -3.46
C GLU A 55 -0.15 -4.63 -3.45
N THR A 56 0.53 -3.48 -3.30
CA THR A 56 2.00 -3.40 -3.21
C THR A 56 2.52 -4.08 -1.94
N ALA A 57 1.87 -3.86 -0.81
CA ALA A 57 2.23 -4.54 0.44
C ALA A 57 2.01 -6.06 0.35
N LEU A 58 0.87 -6.50 -0.23
CA LEU A 58 0.59 -7.92 -0.45
C LEU A 58 1.57 -8.56 -1.43
N TYR A 59 1.97 -7.84 -2.47
CA TYR A 59 2.98 -8.29 -3.42
C TYR A 59 4.32 -8.49 -2.71
N ALA A 60 4.82 -7.49 -1.99
CA ALA A 60 6.10 -7.59 -1.26
C ALA A 60 6.08 -8.70 -0.20
N ARG A 61 4.94 -8.91 0.48
CA ARG A 61 4.79 -10.00 1.47
C ARG A 61 4.97 -11.39 0.83
N LYS A 62 4.65 -11.56 -0.46
CA LYS A 62 4.85 -12.82 -1.19
C LYS A 62 6.30 -13.04 -1.63
N GLN A 63 7.15 -12.02 -1.63
CA GLN A 63 8.51 -12.08 -2.16
C GLN A 63 9.56 -12.58 -1.14
N ASN A 64 9.15 -13.07 0.05
CA ASN A 64 10.04 -13.60 1.11
C ASN A 64 11.27 -12.72 1.35
N LEU A 65 11.05 -11.42 1.54
CA LEU A 65 12.12 -10.44 1.71
C LEU A 65 12.86 -10.66 3.03
N GLN A 66 14.18 -10.53 2.99
CA GLN A 66 15.06 -10.71 4.16
C GLN A 66 14.75 -9.68 5.25
N ARG A 67 14.73 -10.15 6.49
CA ARG A 67 14.58 -9.33 7.69
C ARG A 67 15.93 -9.13 8.38
N GLY A 68 16.02 -8.14 9.25
CA GLY A 68 17.24 -7.88 10.03
C GLY A 68 17.66 -9.07 10.89
N THR A 69 16.70 -9.86 11.38
CA THR A 69 16.92 -11.12 12.10
C THR A 69 17.63 -12.18 11.28
N ASP A 70 17.49 -12.15 9.95
CA ASP A 70 18.10 -13.13 9.06
C ASP A 70 19.58 -12.80 8.78
N ILE A 71 19.98 -11.55 9.03
CA ILE A 71 21.33 -11.04 8.75
C ILE A 71 22.20 -11.04 10.01
N HIS A 72 21.61 -10.78 11.18
CA HIS A 72 22.35 -10.61 12.42
C HIS A 72 21.74 -11.45 13.57
N ASN A 73 22.61 -12.10 14.33
CA ASN A 73 22.22 -12.95 15.48
C ASN A 73 21.96 -12.16 16.78
N TYR A 74 22.00 -10.82 16.75
CA TYR A 74 21.79 -9.98 17.93
C TYR A 74 20.56 -9.08 17.77
N ASN A 75 19.91 -8.80 18.90
CA ASN A 75 18.67 -8.02 18.92
C ASN A 75 18.94 -6.54 18.64
N THR A 76 18.54 -6.08 17.46
CA THR A 76 18.46 -4.65 17.15
C THR A 76 17.02 -4.15 17.26
N ARG A 77 16.84 -2.86 17.54
CA ARG A 77 15.50 -2.22 17.68
C ARG A 77 14.59 -2.46 16.46
N ARG A 78 15.15 -2.71 15.28
CA ARG A 78 14.44 -2.94 14.02
C ARG A 78 14.70 -4.33 13.42
N ALA A 79 15.14 -5.31 14.22
CA ALA A 79 15.51 -6.63 13.72
C ALA A 79 14.37 -7.30 12.92
N ASN A 80 13.11 -7.14 13.35
CA ASN A 80 11.95 -7.74 12.69
C ASN A 80 11.53 -7.04 11.39
N ASN A 81 12.11 -5.89 11.07
CA ASN A 81 11.80 -5.16 9.84
C ASN A 81 12.50 -5.79 8.63
N ILE A 82 11.87 -5.63 7.47
CA ILE A 82 12.43 -5.98 6.17
C ILE A 82 13.61 -5.07 5.87
N VAL A 83 14.72 -5.65 5.44
CA VAL A 83 15.94 -4.93 5.10
C VAL A 83 15.74 -4.28 3.73
N LEU A 84 15.96 -2.97 3.67
CA LEU A 84 15.89 -2.22 2.43
C LEU A 84 17.29 -2.15 1.81
N PRO A 85 17.50 -2.65 0.58
CA PRO A 85 18.81 -2.60 -0.08
C PRO A 85 19.26 -1.15 -0.29
N ILE A 86 20.57 -0.89 -0.15
CA ILE A 86 21.18 0.39 -0.52
C ILE A 86 21.17 0.50 -2.05
N HIS A 87 20.79 1.65 -2.57
CA HIS A 87 20.68 1.91 -4.01
C HIS A 87 20.89 3.40 -4.30
N HIS A 88 21.20 3.71 -5.56
CA HIS A 88 21.47 5.09 -6.01
C HIS A 88 20.37 5.67 -6.90
N LEU A 89 19.52 4.81 -7.48
CA LEU A 89 18.53 5.21 -8.47
C LEU A 89 17.15 5.36 -7.84
N THR A 90 16.50 6.50 -8.07
CA THR A 90 15.09 6.72 -7.68
C THR A 90 14.13 5.76 -8.36
N LEU A 91 14.51 5.19 -9.52
CA LEU A 91 13.74 4.13 -10.16
C LEU A 91 13.68 2.86 -9.31
N TYR A 92 14.76 2.55 -8.59
CA TYR A 92 14.80 1.41 -7.68
C TYR A 92 13.84 1.62 -6.50
N GLU A 93 13.79 2.84 -5.95
CA GLU A 93 12.83 3.21 -4.91
C GLU A 93 11.38 3.04 -5.33
N LYS A 94 11.11 3.19 -6.64
CA LYS A 94 9.77 3.09 -7.23
C LYS A 94 9.32 1.66 -7.50
N GLN A 95 10.21 0.68 -7.37
CA GLN A 95 9.86 -0.72 -7.60
C GLN A 95 8.83 -1.20 -6.56
N PRO A 96 7.84 -2.02 -6.96
CA PRO A 96 6.82 -2.51 -6.04
C PRO A 96 7.39 -3.28 -4.85
N THR A 97 8.48 -4.02 -5.05
CA THR A 97 9.16 -4.75 -3.97
C THR A 97 9.72 -3.80 -2.92
N TYR A 98 10.40 -2.73 -3.36
CA TYR A 98 11.00 -1.74 -2.46
C TYR A 98 9.92 -0.91 -1.74
N LEU A 99 8.94 -0.38 -2.47
CA LEU A 99 7.82 0.37 -1.88
C LEU A 99 7.00 -0.51 -0.93
N GLY A 100 6.73 -1.76 -1.32
CA GLY A 100 5.96 -2.69 -0.49
C GLY A 100 6.71 -3.05 0.78
N ALA A 101 8.02 -3.27 0.73
CA ALA A 101 8.85 -3.45 1.92
C ALA A 101 8.79 -2.23 2.85
N LYS A 102 8.86 -1.02 2.27
CA LYS A 102 8.72 0.23 3.03
C LYS A 102 7.34 0.36 3.68
N PHE A 103 6.27 0.04 2.96
CA PHE A 103 4.90 0.05 3.51
C PHE A 103 4.76 -0.95 4.65
N LEU A 104 5.25 -2.19 4.48
CA LEU A 104 5.20 -3.21 5.51
C LEU A 104 5.96 -2.78 6.76
N ASN A 105 7.13 -2.16 6.62
CA ASN A 105 7.93 -1.71 7.77
C ASN A 105 7.25 -0.63 8.63
N ILE A 106 6.34 0.16 8.05
CA ILE A 106 5.57 1.18 8.77
C ILE A 106 4.45 0.57 9.63
N LEU A 107 4.00 -0.64 9.27
CA LEU A 107 2.89 -1.28 9.98
C LEU A 107 3.28 -1.70 11.41
N PRO A 108 2.33 -1.67 12.35
CA PRO A 108 2.53 -2.25 13.67
C PRO A 108 2.79 -3.77 13.60
N GLU A 109 3.54 -4.30 14.57
CA GLU A 109 3.91 -5.73 14.60
C GLU A 109 2.69 -6.65 14.75
N GLU A 110 1.63 -6.20 15.40
CA GLU A 110 0.38 -6.96 15.55
C GLU A 110 -0.24 -7.24 14.17
N VAL A 111 -0.18 -6.26 13.27
CA VAL A 111 -0.72 -6.39 11.90
C VAL A 111 0.22 -7.23 11.03
N LYS A 112 1.54 -7.07 11.18
CA LYS A 112 2.55 -7.86 10.44
C LYS A 112 2.49 -9.35 10.77
N THR A 113 2.27 -9.67 12.04
CA THR A 113 2.22 -11.06 12.56
C THR A 113 0.85 -11.70 12.42
N SER A 114 -0.21 -10.90 12.20
CA SER A 114 -1.54 -11.42 11.89
C SER A 114 -1.50 -12.24 10.59
N SER A 115 -1.27 -13.54 10.72
CA SER A 115 -1.56 -14.51 9.68
C SER A 115 -3.08 -14.55 9.52
N ALA A 116 -3.54 -14.64 8.27
CA ALA A 116 -4.96 -14.61 7.96
C ALA A 116 -5.68 -15.70 8.76
N ARG A 117 -6.44 -15.30 9.79
CA ARG A 117 -7.54 -16.13 10.30
C ARG A 117 -8.55 -16.20 9.17
N ARG A 118 -8.43 -17.22 8.33
CA ARG A 118 -9.47 -17.64 7.39
C ARG A 118 -10.62 -18.17 8.24
N ASN A 119 -11.57 -17.29 8.56
CA ASN A 119 -12.92 -17.70 8.92
C ASN A 119 -13.70 -17.91 7.63
#